data_AF-A0A356QHI9-F1
#
_entry.id   AF-A0A356QHI9-F1
#
_cell.length_a   1.000
_cell.length_b   1.000
_cell.length_c   1.000
_cell.angle_alpha   90.00
_cell.angle_beta   90.00
_cell.angle_gamma   90.00
#
_symmetry.space_group_name_H-M   'P 1'
#
loop_
_entity.id
_entity.type
_entity.pdbx_description
1 polymer ?
#
loop_
_entity_poly.entity_id
_entity_poly.type
_entity_poly.pdbx_seq_one_letter_code
_entity_poly.pdbx_strand_id
1 'polypeptide(L)'
;ARIPSAGETRGNLAAGGRGVSRELTERDHWLIQQVQPMIREKGLMFVGLDVIGDYITEINVTSPTCVREIDDQRGTDISGMLLDAIERRLA
;
A
#
# COMPACT_ATOMS: atom_id res chain seq x y z
N ALA A 1 5.96 4.94 -4.56
CA ALA A 1 6.73 5.98 -3.84
C ALA A 1 6.01 7.32 -3.93
N ARG A 2 5.91 8.05 -2.82
CA ARG A 2 5.31 9.39 -2.82
C ARG A 2 6.44 10.42 -2.70
N ILE A 3 6.57 11.28 -3.70
CA ILE A 3 7.67 12.25 -3.78
C ILE A 3 7.15 13.60 -3.27
N PRO A 4 7.77 14.20 -2.23
CA PRO A 4 7.39 15.52 -1.75
C PRO A 4 7.52 16.58 -2.84
N SER A 5 6.62 17.56 -2.81
CA SER A 5 6.74 18.75 -3.65
C SER A 5 7.85 19.67 -3.15
N ALA A 6 8.42 20.50 -4.05
CA ALA A 6 9.50 21.40 -3.68
C ALA A 6 9.08 22.35 -2.54
N GLY A 7 9.79 22.29 -1.41
CA GLY A 7 9.51 23.09 -0.22
C GLY A 7 8.64 22.41 0.85
N GLU A 8 8.13 21.19 0.60
CA GLU A 8 7.33 20.43 1.56
C GLU A 8 8.11 19.20 2.04
N THR A 9 8.15 18.95 3.35
CA THR A 9 8.82 17.76 3.92
C THR A 9 7.95 16.51 3.84
N ARG A 10 6.64 16.69 3.71
CA ARG A 10 5.66 15.61 3.67
C ARG A 10 5.45 15.14 2.23
N GLY A 11 5.58 13.83 2.03
CA GLY A 11 5.35 13.20 0.72
C GLY A 11 3.90 12.79 0.46
N ASN A 12 2.96 13.02 1.38
CA ASN A 12 1.59 12.54 1.23
C ASN A 12 0.85 13.21 0.07
N LEU A 13 0.05 12.43 -0.67
CA LEU A 13 -0.69 12.91 -1.86
C LEU A 13 -1.65 14.05 -1.52
N ALA A 14 -2.26 14.01 -0.33
CA ALA A 14 -3.14 15.05 0.17
C ALA A 14 -2.45 16.43 0.33
N ALA A 15 -1.12 16.47 0.48
CA ALA A 15 -0.33 17.71 0.54
C ALA A 15 0.27 18.10 -0.82
N GLY A 16 -0.20 17.50 -1.92
CA GLY A 16 0.31 17.77 -3.27
C GLY A 16 1.58 16.98 -3.63
N GLY A 17 1.91 15.92 -2.90
CA GLY A 17 2.96 14.98 -3.29
C GLY A 17 2.59 14.22 -4.58
N ARG A 18 3.58 13.88 -5.40
CA ARG A 18 3.35 13.07 -6.61
C ARG A 18 3.51 11.58 -6.31
N GLY A 19 2.46 10.80 -6.57
CA GLY A 19 2.50 9.35 -6.51
C GLY A 19 3.14 8.76 -7.75
N VAL A 20 4.27 8.07 -7.58
CA VAL A 20 4.93 7.31 -8.65
C VAL A 20 4.93 5.84 -8.25
N SER A 21 4.23 5.02 -9.04
CA SER A 21 4.27 3.57 -8.87
C SER A 21 5.66 3.04 -9.18
N ARG A 22 6.14 2.08 -8.38
CA ARG A 22 7.46 1.45 -8.50
C ARG A 22 7.32 -0.05 -8.24
N GLU A 23 8.21 -0.83 -8.83
CA GLU A 23 8.32 -2.25 -8.47
C GLU A 23 8.73 -2.36 -7.01
N LEU A 24 8.23 -3.40 -6.34
CA LEU A 24 8.67 -3.74 -5.00
C LEU A 24 10.10 -4.28 -5.07
N THR A 25 10.93 -3.85 -4.12
CA THR A 25 12.28 -4.36 -3.96
C THR A 25 12.29 -5.65 -3.15
N GLU A 26 13.41 -6.37 -3.13
CA GLU A 26 13.61 -7.52 -2.23
C GLU A 26 13.40 -7.13 -0.77
N ARG A 27 13.80 -5.92 -0.40
CA ARG A 27 13.61 -5.37 0.94
C ARG A 27 12.13 -5.20 1.27
N ASP A 28 11.34 -4.66 0.34
CA ASP A 28 9.89 -4.50 0.51
C ASP A 28 9.21 -5.86 0.71
N HIS A 29 9.59 -6.86 -0.09
CA HIS A 29 9.10 -8.22 0.07
C HIS A 29 9.46 -8.83 1.43
N TRP A 30 10.69 -8.62 1.90
CA TRP A 30 11.09 -9.06 3.24
C TRP A 30 10.25 -8.38 4.35
N LEU A 31 10.01 -7.06 4.24
CA LEU A 31 9.19 -6.31 5.19
C LEU A 31 7.76 -6.85 5.25
N ILE A 32 7.16 -7.12 4.08
CA ILE A 32 5.84 -7.74 3.97
C ILE A 32 5.80 -9.08 4.68
N GLN A 33 6.82 -9.93 4.51
CA GLN A 33 6.90 -11.23 5.19
C GLN A 33 6.94 -11.12 6.72
N GLN A 34 7.54 -10.07 7.27
CA GLN A 34 7.59 -9.88 8.73
C GLN A 34 6.21 -9.56 9.32
N VAL A 35 5.39 -8.77 8.61
CA VAL A 35 4.10 -8.29 9.13
C VAL A 35 2.91 -9.16 8.72
N GLN A 36 3.04 -9.93 7.62
CA GLN A 36 1.97 -10.77 7.10
C GLN A 36 1.36 -11.74 8.14
N PRO A 37 2.13 -12.42 9.02
CA PRO A 37 1.55 -13.33 10.02
C PRO A 37 0.56 -12.62 10.94
N MET A 38 0.94 -11.45 11.45
CA MET A 38 0.10 -10.63 12.33
C MET A 38 -1.15 -10.11 11.60
N ILE A 39 -1.00 -9.65 10.36
CA ILE A 39 -2.13 -9.19 9.52
C ILE A 39 -3.15 -10.32 9.32
N ARG A 40 -2.68 -11.53 9.03
CA ARG A 40 -3.53 -12.71 8.85
C ARG A 40 -4.22 -13.13 10.14
N GLU A 41 -3.49 -13.17 11.25
CA GLU A 41 -4.05 -13.49 12.57
C GLU A 41 -5.20 -12.55 12.95
N LYS A 42 -5.05 -11.25 12.64
CA LYS A 42 -6.10 -10.24 12.87
C LYS A 42 -7.21 -10.24 11.83
N GLY A 43 -7.14 -11.09 10.81
CA GLY A 43 -8.16 -11.20 9.76
C GLY A 43 -8.28 -9.96 8.86
N LEU A 44 -7.24 -9.13 8.79
CA LEU A 44 -7.21 -7.92 7.98
C LEU A 44 -7.01 -8.28 6.50
N MET A 45 -7.99 -7.93 5.66
CA MET A 45 -7.99 -8.31 4.23
C MET A 45 -7.28 -7.30 3.34
N PHE A 46 -7.31 -6.02 3.72
CA PHE A 46 -6.75 -4.93 2.94
C PHE A 46 -6.02 -3.95 3.85
N VAL A 47 -4.73 -3.79 3.60
CA VAL A 47 -3.81 -3.01 4.45
C VAL A 47 -2.85 -2.25 3.56
N GLY A 48 -2.61 -0.97 3.87
CA GLY A 48 -1.54 -0.18 3.29
C GLY A 48 -0.31 -0.17 4.19
N LEU A 49 0.87 -0.43 3.63
CA LEU A 49 2.13 -0.30 4.35
C LEU A 49 2.86 0.98 3.91
N ASP A 50 3.16 1.83 4.87
CA ASP A 50 3.99 3.00 4.63
C ASP A 50 5.44 2.66 4.97
N VAL A 51 6.29 2.74 3.95
CA VAL A 51 7.71 2.41 4.04
C VAL A 51 8.55 3.62 3.65
N ILE A 52 9.56 3.94 4.47
CA ILE A 52 10.58 4.95 4.18
C ILE A 52 11.95 4.31 4.33
N GLY A 53 12.72 4.27 3.24
CA GLY A 53 13.96 3.50 3.19
C GLY A 53 13.69 2.03 3.47
N ASP A 54 14.35 1.48 4.49
CA ASP A 54 14.29 0.06 4.84
C ASP A 54 13.31 -0.26 5.99
N TYR A 55 12.47 0.70 6.38
CA TYR A 55 11.64 0.60 7.58
C TYR A 55 10.17 0.86 7.29
N ILE A 56 9.29 0.03 7.87
CA ILE A 56 7.87 0.32 7.97
C ILE A 56 7.68 1.41 9.02
N THR A 57 7.05 2.51 8.64
CA THR A 57 6.71 3.60 9.55
C THR A 57 5.28 3.52 10.05
N GLU A 58 4.36 2.98 9.24
CA GLU A 58 2.94 2.88 9.59
C GLU A 58 2.25 1.69 8.87
N ILE A 59 1.22 1.14 9.51
CA ILE A 59 0.35 0.08 8.96
C ILE A 59 -1.09 0.62 8.95
N ASN A 60 -1.58 0.98 7.77
CA ASN A 60 -2.91 1.55 7.55
C ASN A 60 -3.97 0.46 7.34
N VAL A 61 -4.84 0.26 8.33
CA VAL A 61 -5.82 -0.86 8.34
C VAL A 61 -7.28 -0.43 8.17
N THR A 62 -7.57 0.86 8.18
CA THR A 62 -8.95 1.38 8.15
C THR A 62 -9.39 1.81 6.76
N SER A 63 -8.65 2.75 6.15
CA SER A 63 -8.94 3.28 4.81
C SER A 63 -7.63 3.56 4.07
N PRO A 64 -6.86 2.52 3.70
CA PRO A 64 -5.65 2.70 2.92
C PRO A 64 -5.98 3.23 1.51
N THR A 65 -5.11 4.11 1.00
CA THR A 65 -5.32 4.84 -0.27
C THR A 65 -4.32 4.40 -1.36
N CYS A 66 -4.12 5.20 -2.40
CA CYS A 66 -3.17 4.97 -3.51
C CYS A 66 -3.56 3.90 -4.55
N VAL A 67 -4.73 3.25 -4.41
CA VAL A 67 -5.21 2.23 -5.37
C VAL A 67 -5.36 2.81 -6.78
N ARG A 68 -6.08 3.93 -6.91
CA ARG A 68 -6.33 4.57 -8.22
C ARG A 68 -5.05 4.94 -8.93
N GLU A 69 -4.11 5.55 -8.21
CA GLU A 69 -2.84 5.99 -8.77
C GLU A 69 -1.96 4.81 -9.22
N ILE A 70 -2.04 3.67 -8.54
CA ILE A 70 -1.32 2.44 -8.93
C ILE A 70 -1.99 1.82 -10.16
N ASP A 71 -3.32 1.67 -10.13
CA ASP A 71 -4.10 1.11 -11.23
C ASP A 71 -3.88 1.92 -12.52
N ASP A 72 -3.95 3.25 -12.46
CA ASP A 72 -3.72 4.14 -13.61
C ASP A 72 -2.30 4.01 -14.19
N GLN A 73 -1.29 3.79 -13.34
CA GLN A 73 0.12 3.72 -13.76
C GLN A 73 0.56 2.34 -14.22
N ARG A 74 -0.11 1.28 -13.76
CA ARG A 74 0.31 -0.11 -13.97
C ARG A 74 -0.71 -0.96 -14.72
N GLY A 75 -1.92 -0.47 -14.93
CA GLY A 75 -3.03 -1.24 -15.51
C GLY A 75 -3.49 -2.37 -14.59
N THR A 76 -3.29 -2.25 -13.27
CA THR A 76 -3.80 -3.21 -12.28
C THR A 76 -5.29 -3.00 -12.03
N ASP A 77 -5.93 -4.00 -11.40
CA ASP A 77 -7.29 -3.89 -10.85
C ASP A 77 -7.29 -4.35 -9.39
N ILE A 78 -6.71 -3.53 -8.52
CA ILE A 78 -6.59 -3.86 -7.09
C ILE A 78 -7.99 -3.94 -6.45
N SER A 79 -8.94 -3.13 -6.92
CA SER A 79 -10.34 -3.19 -6.46
C SER A 79 -10.99 -4.53 -6.75
N GLY A 80 -10.86 -5.05 -7.97
CA GLY A 80 -11.36 -6.36 -8.36
C GLY A 80 -10.72 -7.46 -7.53
N MET A 81 -9.39 -7.42 -7.35
CA MET A 81 -8.68 -8.39 -6.49
C MET A 81 -9.21 -8.42 -5.06
N LEU A 82 -9.57 -7.27 -4.49
CA LEU A 82 -10.14 -7.17 -3.15
C LEU A 82 -11.57 -7.73 -3.11
N LEU A 83 -12.41 -7.39 -4.08
CA LEU A 83 -13.77 -7.92 -4.17
C LEU A 83 -13.77 -9.43 -4.32
N ASP A 84 -12.92 -9.99 -5.18
CA ASP A 84 -12.73 -11.44 -5.34
C ASP A 84 -12.31 -12.09 -4.01
N ALA A 85 -11.47 -11.41 -3.22
CA ALA A 85 -11.04 -11.92 -1.92
C ALA A 85 -12.18 -11.90 -0.89
N ILE A 86 -13.05 -10.88 -0.94
CA ILE A 86 -14.26 -10.79 -0.12
C ILE A 86 -15.23 -11.92 -0.50
N GLU A 87 -15.49 -12.12 -1.79
CA GLU A 87 -16.35 -13.20 -2.27
C GLU A 87 -15.87 -14.58 -1.79
N ARG A 88 -14.57 -14.87 -1.95
CA ARG A 88 -13.96 -16.12 -1.47
C ARG A 88 -14.05 -16.31 0.05
N ARG A 89 -14.12 -15.24 0.82
CA ARG A 89 -14.24 -15.31 2.29
C ARG A 89 -15.68 -15.54 2.75
N LEU A 90 -16.66 -15.11 1.94
CA LEU A 90 -18.07 -15.23 2.23
C LEU A 90 -18.69 -16.54 1.71
N ALA A 91 -18.05 -17.17 0.71
CA ALA A 91 -18.40 -18.49 0.20
C ALA A 91 -18.06 -19.61 1.21
#